data_AF-A0A142XRW4-F1
#
_entry.id   AF-A0A142XRW4-F1
#
_cell.length_a   1.000
_cell.length_b   1.000
_cell.length_c   1.000
_cell.angle_alpha   90.00
_cell.angle_beta   90.00
_cell.angle_gamma   90.00
#
_symmetry.space_group_name_H-M   'P 1'
#
loop_
_entity.id
_entity.type
_entity.pdbx_description
1 polymer ?
#
loop_
_entity_poly.entity_id
_entity_poly.type
_entity_poly.pdbx_seq_one_letter_code
_entity_poly.pdbx_strand_id
1 'polypeptide(L)'
;MALLRFLLALVLAISVPHSARAAAPKDIDAAVQKGIAYLKKSGGENGKAIRDPDRVGATALVGLALLEAGAPADDAAVKKITTVVRDASYTQTQTYHITLCLLYLDRLGEPGDRPLIQMLGVRLLAGQNMNGGWTYECISAVPPATERLLRTRLSDTTLVTGSGKEPEPTKLGAPKPADKPSAVGKLHADVEKYRQALLAAETGRGRLPDDNSNTQFGVLGVWAARKHGVPVEPALDLIEKRFLLQQTASGGWPYSGLLGGADGSPSMTCAGLLGLATAIARREEKKQKAALVGKPEAKEPKPAPTKPVVSADVDPNDPFYNPPKMPEPAPRRSPRSRPHRSRIRGRSIPATRP
;
A
#
# COMPACT_ATOMS: atom_id res chain seq x y z
N MET A 1 44.86 -60.57 4.32
CA MET A 1 44.07 -59.33 4.46
C MET A 1 42.60 -59.75 4.47
N ALA A 2 42.09 -60.22 5.62
CA ALA A 2 41.30 -59.40 6.55
C ALA A 2 40.02 -58.86 5.85
N LEU A 3 38.85 -59.43 6.15
CA LEU A 3 37.86 -58.80 7.06
C LEU A 3 37.33 -57.48 6.44
N LEU A 4 36.05 -57.21 6.20
CA LEU A 4 34.88 -57.43 7.05
C LEU A 4 33.72 -56.64 6.40
N ARG A 5 32.55 -57.27 6.21
CA ARG A 5 31.17 -56.77 6.44
C ARG A 5 30.88 -55.27 6.18
N PHE A 6 29.86 -54.98 5.36
CA PHE A 6 28.51 -54.58 5.82
C PHE A 6 27.67 -53.93 4.69
N LEU A 7 26.41 -54.38 4.58
CA LEU A 7 25.21 -53.66 4.09
C LEU A 7 25.33 -53.00 2.70
N LEU A 8 24.76 -53.54 1.62
CA LEU A 8 23.32 -53.78 1.41
C LEU A 8 22.38 -52.93 2.28
N ALA A 9 22.52 -51.61 2.22
CA ALA A 9 21.43 -50.69 2.52
C ALA A 9 21.16 -49.86 1.27
N LEU A 10 20.22 -50.37 0.48
CA LEU A 10 19.49 -49.64 -0.54
C LEU A 10 18.84 -48.41 0.13
N VAL A 11 19.58 -47.31 0.24
CA VAL A 11 18.95 -45.99 0.43
C VAL A 11 18.47 -45.58 -0.96
N LEU A 12 17.34 -46.18 -1.36
CA LEU A 12 16.48 -45.58 -2.34
C LEU A 12 16.05 -44.25 -1.69
N ALA A 13 16.74 -43.17 -2.02
CA ALA A 13 16.23 -41.84 -1.74
C ALA A 13 14.91 -41.75 -2.51
N ILE A 14 13.81 -42.05 -1.82
CA ILE A 14 12.48 -41.70 -2.27
C ILE A 14 12.50 -40.19 -2.30
N SER A 15 12.87 -39.62 -3.45
CA SER A 15 12.50 -38.28 -3.83
C SER A 15 10.98 -38.31 -3.91
N VAL A 16 10.31 -38.26 -2.76
CA VAL A 16 8.89 -37.91 -2.71
C VAL A 16 8.88 -36.53 -3.34
N PRO A 17 8.29 -36.34 -4.53
CA PRO A 17 8.04 -35.00 -4.99
C PRO A 17 7.21 -34.37 -3.88
N HIS A 18 7.79 -33.42 -3.15
CA HIS A 18 6.99 -32.47 -2.40
C HIS A 18 6.24 -31.70 -3.48
N SER A 19 5.11 -32.26 -3.94
CA SER A 19 4.06 -31.47 -4.55
C SER A 19 3.80 -30.39 -3.52
N ALA A 20 4.33 -29.20 -3.76
CA ALA A 20 4.08 -28.04 -2.95
C ALA A 20 2.59 -27.79 -3.02
N ARG A 21 1.85 -28.42 -2.12
CA ARG A 21 0.41 -28.26 -2.01
C ARG A 21 0.24 -26.80 -1.63
N ALA A 22 -0.50 -26.05 -2.45
CA ALA A 22 -0.83 -24.66 -2.16
C ALA A 22 -1.29 -24.57 -0.69
N ALA A 23 -0.72 -23.62 0.06
CA ALA A 23 -0.99 -23.49 1.49
C ALA A 23 -2.51 -23.39 1.70
N ALA A 24 -3.04 -24.12 2.67
CA ALA A 24 -4.47 -24.04 2.95
C ALA A 24 -4.78 -22.61 3.47
N PRO A 25 -5.92 -22.00 3.10
CA PRO A 25 -6.27 -20.65 3.53
C PRO A 25 -6.16 -20.44 5.05
N LYS A 26 -6.54 -21.44 5.85
CA LYS A 26 -6.39 -21.42 7.32
C LYS A 26 -4.94 -21.25 7.80
N ASP A 27 -3.99 -21.85 7.10
CA ASP A 27 -2.57 -21.83 7.48
C ASP A 27 -1.97 -20.46 7.14
N ILE A 28 -2.41 -19.86 6.02
CA ILE A 28 -2.09 -18.49 5.62
C ILE A 28 -2.64 -17.51 6.67
N ASP A 29 -3.93 -17.61 7.00
CA ASP A 29 -4.56 -16.74 7.99
C ASP A 29 -3.86 -16.85 9.35
N ALA A 30 -3.53 -18.07 9.78
CA ALA A 30 -2.78 -18.28 11.01
C ALA A 30 -1.37 -17.67 10.97
N ALA A 31 -0.67 -17.76 9.83
CA ALA A 31 0.64 -17.13 9.66
C ALA A 31 0.54 -15.60 9.71
N VAL A 32 -0.46 -15.01 9.06
CA VAL A 32 -0.74 -13.57 9.12
C VAL A 32 -1.00 -13.13 10.56
N GLN A 33 -1.88 -13.82 11.30
CA GLN A 33 -2.17 -13.48 12.69
C GLN A 33 -0.94 -13.58 13.60
N LYS A 34 -0.10 -14.60 13.41
CA LYS A 34 1.19 -14.72 14.13
C LYS A 34 2.14 -13.58 13.79
N GLY A 35 2.22 -13.18 12.52
CA GLY A 35 3.01 -12.03 12.07
C GLY A 35 2.55 -10.72 12.70
N ILE A 36 1.24 -10.45 12.68
CA ILE A 36 0.65 -9.28 13.35
C ILE A 36 1.01 -9.27 14.84
N ALA A 37 0.80 -10.39 15.54
CA ALA A 37 1.10 -10.50 16.97
C ALA A 37 2.59 -10.27 17.25
N TYR A 38 3.48 -10.81 16.40
CA TYR A 38 4.93 -10.61 16.52
C TYR A 38 5.32 -9.15 16.34
N LEU A 39 4.80 -8.48 15.31
CA LEU A 39 5.09 -7.07 15.04
C LEU A 39 4.57 -6.15 16.16
N LYS A 40 3.35 -6.39 16.66
CA LYS A 40 2.80 -5.63 17.80
C LYS A 40 3.63 -5.80 19.07
N LYS A 41 4.08 -7.02 19.37
CA LYS A 41 4.90 -7.32 20.55
C LYS A 41 6.31 -6.76 20.44
N SER A 42 6.95 -6.94 19.31
CA SER A 42 8.33 -6.47 19.08
C SER A 42 8.41 -4.97 18.88
N GLY A 43 7.30 -4.31 18.50
CA GLY A 43 7.28 -2.87 18.21
C GLY A 43 8.29 -2.46 17.14
N GLY A 44 8.71 -3.38 16.27
CA GLY A 44 9.96 -3.25 15.50
C GLY A 44 11.18 -3.36 16.42
N GLU A 45 11.87 -4.51 16.39
CA GLU A 45 13.12 -4.74 17.12
C GLU A 45 13.10 -4.39 18.63
N ASN A 46 12.25 -5.07 19.41
CA ASN A 46 12.15 -4.92 20.87
C ASN A 46 11.86 -3.48 21.34
N GLY A 47 11.11 -2.70 20.55
CA GLY A 47 10.73 -1.32 20.87
C GLY A 47 11.86 -0.30 20.70
N LYS A 48 13.03 -0.70 20.19
CA LYS A 48 14.14 0.21 19.87
C LYS A 48 13.86 1.01 18.59
N ALA A 49 13.23 0.43 17.58
CA ALA A 49 12.92 1.12 16.32
C ALA A 49 11.98 2.33 16.51
N ILE A 50 11.10 2.25 17.52
CA ILE A 50 10.15 3.32 17.88
C ILE A 50 10.85 4.52 18.58
N ARG A 51 12.09 4.37 19.03
CA ARG A 51 12.82 5.40 19.82
C ARG A 51 14.09 5.91 19.14
N ASP A 52 14.43 5.40 17.98
CA ASP A 52 15.66 5.72 17.25
C ASP A 52 15.31 6.41 15.92
N PRO A 53 15.64 7.71 15.76
CA PRO A 53 15.42 8.45 14.51
C PRO A 53 16.06 7.77 13.28
N ASP A 54 17.14 7.01 13.48
CA ASP A 54 17.84 6.28 12.42
C ASP A 54 17.07 5.01 11.97
N ARG A 55 15.99 4.65 12.66
CA ARG A 55 15.19 3.44 12.39
C ARG A 55 13.75 3.74 12.03
N VAL A 56 13.38 5.00 11.83
CA VAL A 56 11.98 5.34 11.57
C VAL A 56 11.43 4.71 10.29
N GLY A 57 12.27 4.45 9.27
CA GLY A 57 11.84 3.69 8.10
C GLY A 57 11.39 2.28 8.44
N ALA A 58 12.15 1.55 9.27
CA ALA A 58 11.75 0.23 9.74
C ALA A 58 10.44 0.30 10.55
N THR A 59 10.29 1.32 11.40
CA THR A 59 9.04 1.58 12.15
C THR A 59 7.84 1.84 11.24
N ALA A 60 8.01 2.66 10.21
CA ALA A 60 6.97 2.93 9.21
C ALA A 60 6.64 1.67 8.40
N LEU A 61 7.64 0.86 8.04
CA LEU A 61 7.44 -0.42 7.35
C LEU A 61 6.66 -1.43 8.20
N VAL A 62 6.95 -1.50 9.52
CA VAL A 62 6.15 -2.30 10.46
C VAL A 62 4.71 -1.81 10.50
N GLY A 63 4.49 -0.50 10.58
CA GLY A 63 3.16 0.09 10.53
C GLY A 63 2.42 -0.24 9.24
N LEU A 64 3.10 -0.13 8.10
CA LEU A 64 2.55 -0.43 6.78
C LEU A 64 2.16 -1.92 6.70
N ALA A 65 3.04 -2.83 7.12
CA ALA A 65 2.76 -4.26 7.15
C ALA A 65 1.57 -4.60 8.06
N LEU A 66 1.45 -3.96 9.22
CA LEU A 66 0.30 -4.14 10.12
C LEU A 66 -1.01 -3.70 9.44
N LEU A 67 -1.02 -2.53 8.82
CA LEU A 67 -2.22 -2.02 8.12
C LEU A 67 -2.60 -2.90 6.92
N GLU A 68 -1.62 -3.36 6.14
CA GLU A 68 -1.87 -4.27 5.01
C GLU A 68 -2.33 -5.67 5.44
N ALA A 69 -1.87 -6.13 6.61
CA ALA A 69 -2.34 -7.35 7.24
C ALA A 69 -3.72 -7.20 7.92
N GLY A 70 -4.34 -6.01 7.85
CA GLY A 70 -5.68 -5.74 8.36
C GLY A 70 -5.74 -5.40 9.86
N ALA A 71 -4.62 -5.03 10.48
CA ALA A 71 -4.68 -4.43 11.81
C ALA A 71 -5.45 -3.09 11.74
N PRO A 72 -6.35 -2.81 12.70
CA PRO A 72 -7.15 -1.60 12.63
C PRO A 72 -6.29 -0.37 12.96
N ALA A 73 -6.64 0.78 12.36
CA ALA A 73 -5.90 2.03 12.52
C ALA A 73 -5.87 2.54 13.98
N ASP A 74 -6.88 2.16 14.78
CA ASP A 74 -7.02 2.56 16.17
C ASP A 74 -6.29 1.64 17.17
N ASP A 75 -5.63 0.58 16.69
CA ASP A 75 -4.81 -0.32 17.49
C ASP A 75 -3.69 0.44 18.22
N ALA A 76 -3.41 0.07 19.47
CA ALA A 76 -2.43 0.76 20.30
C ALA A 76 -1.01 0.77 19.70
N ALA A 77 -0.60 -0.32 19.03
CA ALA A 77 0.70 -0.37 18.38
C ALA A 77 0.73 0.55 17.14
N VAL A 78 -0.35 0.55 16.35
CA VAL A 78 -0.48 1.42 15.17
C VAL A 78 -0.44 2.88 15.59
N LYS A 79 -1.24 3.30 16.58
CA LYS A 79 -1.22 4.68 17.14
C LYS A 79 0.18 5.11 17.57
N LYS A 80 0.92 4.23 18.25
CA LYS A 80 2.30 4.52 18.68
C LYS A 80 3.25 4.72 17.50
N ILE A 81 3.14 3.87 16.48
CA ILE A 81 3.89 4.02 15.22
C ILE A 81 3.52 5.34 14.54
N THR A 82 2.23 5.66 14.46
CA THR A 82 1.75 6.91 13.87
C THR A 82 2.38 8.13 14.53
N THR A 83 2.41 8.17 15.87
CA THR A 83 3.03 9.28 16.61
C THR A 83 4.51 9.45 16.23
N VAL A 84 5.27 8.36 16.19
CA VAL A 84 6.70 8.41 15.85
C VAL A 84 6.94 8.81 14.39
N VAL A 85 6.16 8.25 13.45
CA VAL A 85 6.28 8.58 12.03
C VAL A 85 5.94 10.04 11.77
N ARG A 86 4.87 10.55 12.38
CA ARG A 86 4.49 11.97 12.27
C ARG A 86 5.58 12.89 12.79
N ASP A 87 6.19 12.52 13.92
CA ASP A 87 7.25 13.32 14.53
C ASP A 87 8.54 13.34 13.70
N ALA A 88 9.02 12.16 13.30
CA ALA A 88 10.28 12.06 12.55
C ALA A 88 10.18 12.60 11.11
N SER A 89 8.97 12.75 10.57
CA SER A 89 8.75 13.23 9.19
C SER A 89 9.37 14.61 8.91
N TYR A 90 9.57 15.44 9.94
CA TYR A 90 10.17 16.76 9.81
C TYR A 90 11.71 16.74 9.79
N THR A 91 12.31 15.78 10.49
CA THR A 91 13.76 15.75 10.71
C THR A 91 14.47 14.71 9.84
N GLN A 92 13.72 13.75 9.30
CA GLN A 92 14.29 12.67 8.50
C GLN A 92 14.84 13.16 7.17
N THR A 93 16.05 12.73 6.87
CA THR A 93 16.84 13.21 5.73
C THR A 93 17.02 12.12 4.66
N GLN A 94 16.89 10.84 5.02
CA GLN A 94 17.16 9.72 4.12
C GLN A 94 15.98 9.37 3.20
N THR A 95 16.28 9.08 1.93
CA THR A 95 15.27 8.76 0.88
C THR A 95 14.35 7.61 1.26
N TYR A 96 14.93 6.51 1.76
CA TYR A 96 14.19 5.32 2.19
C TYR A 96 13.18 5.63 3.30
N HIS A 97 13.62 6.40 4.31
CA HIS A 97 12.80 6.71 5.46
C HIS A 97 11.68 7.70 5.12
N ILE A 98 11.98 8.77 4.36
CA ILE A 98 10.96 9.72 3.89
C ILE A 98 9.88 8.99 3.09
N THR A 99 10.29 8.09 2.19
CA THR A 99 9.36 7.31 1.36
C THR A 99 8.48 6.40 2.22
N LEU A 100 9.05 5.67 3.18
CA LEU A 100 8.25 4.75 4.00
C LEU A 100 7.30 5.47 4.95
N CYS A 101 7.71 6.61 5.52
CA CYS A 101 6.81 7.48 6.26
C CYS A 101 5.63 7.91 5.38
N LEU A 102 5.90 8.33 4.16
CA LEU A 102 4.87 8.75 3.20
C LEU A 102 3.90 7.61 2.87
N LEU A 103 4.42 6.44 2.51
CA LEU A 103 3.59 5.27 2.16
C LEU A 103 2.75 4.78 3.34
N TYR A 104 3.31 4.78 4.55
CA TYR A 104 2.58 4.44 5.76
C TYR A 104 1.42 5.42 6.01
N LEU A 105 1.66 6.74 5.95
CA LEU A 105 0.63 7.74 6.16
C LEU A 105 -0.45 7.72 5.06
N ASP A 106 -0.06 7.52 3.79
CA ASP A 106 -1.01 7.29 2.68
C ASP A 106 -1.92 6.10 2.98
N ARG A 107 -1.33 5.00 3.48
CA ARG A 107 -2.08 3.78 3.78
C ARG A 107 -2.94 3.86 5.04
N LEU A 108 -2.49 4.62 6.04
CA LEU A 108 -3.27 4.92 7.24
C LEU A 108 -4.54 5.71 6.87
N GLY A 109 -4.40 6.66 5.94
CA GLY A 109 -5.55 7.33 5.32
C GLY A 109 -6.26 8.37 6.20
N GLU A 110 -5.62 8.82 7.29
CA GLU A 110 -6.14 9.88 8.14
C GLU A 110 -6.14 11.21 7.38
N PRO A 111 -7.29 11.87 7.18
CA PRO A 111 -7.36 13.09 6.37
C PRO A 111 -6.46 14.23 6.89
N GLY A 112 -6.22 14.30 8.20
CA GLY A 112 -5.32 15.28 8.82
C GLY A 112 -3.85 15.10 8.44
N ASP A 113 -3.44 13.94 7.94
CA ASP A 113 -2.06 13.69 7.50
C ASP A 113 -1.76 14.21 6.10
N ARG A 114 -2.79 14.62 5.32
CA ARG A 114 -2.60 15.05 3.94
C ARG A 114 -1.52 16.14 3.79
N PRO A 115 -1.50 17.22 4.60
CA PRO A 115 -0.44 18.22 4.48
C PRO A 115 0.95 17.66 4.80
N LEU A 116 1.06 16.72 5.74
CA LEU A 116 2.32 16.07 6.09
C LEU A 116 2.82 15.17 4.96
N ILE A 117 1.92 14.40 4.34
CA ILE A 117 2.20 13.58 3.15
C ILE A 117 2.67 14.47 1.99
N GLN A 118 2.00 15.60 1.77
CA GLN A 118 2.42 16.58 0.76
C GLN A 118 3.83 17.13 1.05
N MET A 119 4.13 17.43 2.32
CA MET A 119 5.44 17.92 2.75
C MET A 119 6.56 16.90 2.50
N LEU A 120 6.33 15.62 2.84
CA LEU A 120 7.24 14.53 2.53
C LEU A 120 7.43 14.37 1.00
N GLY A 121 6.36 14.47 0.22
CA GLY A 121 6.44 14.44 -1.24
C GLY A 121 7.28 15.59 -1.81
N VAL A 122 7.10 16.82 -1.29
CA VAL A 122 7.92 17.98 -1.67
C VAL A 122 9.40 17.77 -1.31
N ARG A 123 9.70 17.17 -0.16
CA ARG A 123 11.07 16.81 0.25
C ARG A 123 11.71 15.81 -0.72
N LEU A 124 10.96 14.82 -1.18
CA LEU A 124 11.44 13.89 -2.23
C LEU A 124 11.74 14.61 -3.55
N LEU A 125 10.89 15.55 -3.98
CA LEU A 125 11.12 16.33 -5.19
C LEU A 125 12.37 17.21 -5.11
N ALA A 126 12.65 17.75 -3.93
CA ALA A 126 13.86 18.54 -3.69
C ALA A 126 15.12 17.66 -3.68
N GLY A 127 15.04 16.45 -3.13
CA GLY A 127 16.17 15.51 -3.11
C GLY A 127 16.47 14.79 -4.43
N GLN A 128 15.62 14.92 -5.45
CA GLN A 128 15.90 14.34 -6.76
C GLN A 128 17.00 15.13 -7.47
N ASN A 129 18.05 14.44 -7.93
CA ASN A 129 19.10 15.09 -8.71
C ASN A 129 18.72 15.23 -10.20
N MET A 130 19.56 15.92 -10.97
CA MET A 130 19.33 16.15 -12.41
C MET A 130 19.38 14.88 -13.28
N ASN A 131 19.87 13.77 -12.72
CA ASN A 131 19.90 12.47 -13.38
C ASN A 131 18.60 11.67 -13.15
N GLY A 132 17.59 12.29 -12.50
CA GLY A 132 16.33 11.64 -12.16
C GLY A 132 16.44 10.60 -11.05
N GLY A 133 17.58 10.55 -10.36
CA GLY A 133 17.85 9.61 -9.28
C GLY A 133 17.85 10.24 -7.90
N TRP A 134 17.92 9.37 -6.89
CA TRP A 134 18.10 9.74 -5.49
C TRP A 134 19.35 9.05 -4.93
N THR A 135 19.97 9.71 -3.97
CA THR A 135 21.01 9.10 -3.12
C THR A 135 20.38 8.59 -1.82
N TYR A 136 21.18 7.99 -0.94
CA TYR A 136 20.74 7.67 0.42
C TYR A 136 20.26 8.91 1.17
N GLU A 137 20.97 10.01 1.01
CA GLU A 137 20.65 11.30 1.58
C GLU A 137 19.75 12.07 0.60
N CYS A 138 18.52 12.36 1.03
CA CYS A 138 17.53 13.04 0.19
C CYS A 138 17.66 14.55 0.36
N ILE A 139 17.59 15.02 1.60
CA ILE A 139 17.52 16.44 1.91
C ILE A 139 17.73 16.68 3.41
N SER A 140 18.38 17.79 3.76
CA SER A 140 18.53 18.24 5.14
C SER A 140 17.20 18.29 5.90
N ALA A 141 17.28 18.13 7.23
CA ALA A 141 16.14 18.29 8.14
C ALA A 141 15.44 19.64 7.91
N VAL A 142 14.13 19.69 8.14
CA VAL A 142 13.39 20.95 8.11
C VAL A 142 14.01 21.89 9.16
N PRO A 143 14.38 23.14 8.80
CA PRO A 143 14.98 24.06 9.76
C PRO A 143 14.06 24.27 10.99
N PRO A 144 14.59 24.34 12.22
CA PRO A 144 13.76 24.31 13.45
C PRO A 144 12.65 25.36 13.51
N ALA A 145 12.86 26.56 12.96
CA ALA A 145 11.83 27.59 12.90
C ALA A 145 10.68 27.22 11.95
N THR A 146 11.01 26.63 10.80
CA THR A 146 10.03 26.13 9.82
C THR A 146 9.31 24.89 10.36
N GLU A 147 10.03 24.01 11.04
CA GLU A 147 9.45 22.82 11.67
C GLU A 147 8.38 23.20 12.70
N ARG A 148 8.69 24.12 13.63
CA ARG A 148 7.72 24.60 14.62
C ARG A 148 6.46 25.17 13.94
N LEU A 149 6.65 25.98 12.92
CA LEU A 149 5.56 26.58 12.14
C LEU A 149 4.68 25.52 11.47
N LEU A 150 5.29 24.56 10.78
CA LEU A 150 4.56 23.49 10.10
C LEU A 150 3.87 22.58 11.11
N ARG A 151 4.51 22.20 12.22
CA ARG A 151 3.86 21.40 13.26
C ARG A 151 2.60 22.05 13.79
N THR A 152 2.62 23.34 14.09
CA THR A 152 1.41 24.06 14.52
C THR A 152 0.36 24.08 13.41
N ARG A 153 0.72 24.54 12.21
CA ARG A 153 -0.25 24.81 11.14
C ARG A 153 -0.81 23.55 10.49
N LEU A 154 -0.06 22.46 10.46
CA LEU A 154 -0.52 21.19 9.90
C LEU A 154 -1.36 20.41 10.92
N SER A 155 -1.12 20.59 12.22
CA SER A 155 -1.95 19.98 13.29
C SER A 155 -3.30 20.68 13.46
N ASP A 156 -3.38 21.98 13.14
CA ASP A 156 -4.61 22.79 13.24
C ASP A 156 -5.64 22.54 12.12
N THR A 157 -5.43 21.51 11.28
CA THR A 157 -6.42 21.12 10.27
C THR A 157 -7.57 20.35 10.92
N THR A 158 -8.39 21.02 11.73
CA THR A 158 -9.76 20.58 12.00
C THR A 158 -10.51 20.64 10.67
N LEU A 159 -10.74 19.49 10.07
CA LEU A 159 -11.77 19.35 9.06
C LEU A 159 -13.10 19.71 9.71
N VAL A 160 -13.70 20.81 9.27
CA VAL A 160 -15.09 21.14 9.58
C VAL A 160 -15.96 19.93 9.22
N THR A 161 -16.79 19.56 10.18
CA THR A 161 -17.61 18.36 10.25
C THR A 161 -18.53 18.19 9.05
N GLY A 162 -18.54 16.98 8.51
CA GLY A 162 -19.67 16.39 7.79
C GLY A 162 -20.02 15.07 8.48
N SER A 163 -21.04 15.12 9.33
CA SER A 163 -21.85 14.01 9.89
C SER A 163 -21.34 12.57 9.71
N GLY A 164 -21.14 11.89 10.84
CA GLY A 164 -20.51 10.59 10.91
C GLY A 164 -21.19 9.44 10.15
N LYS A 165 -20.34 8.48 9.82
CA LYS A 165 -20.56 7.05 10.08
C LYS A 165 -19.21 6.45 10.47
N GLU A 166 -19.22 5.75 11.58
CA GLU A 166 -18.14 4.91 12.09
C GLU A 166 -17.66 3.96 10.98
N PRO A 167 -16.34 3.86 10.70
CA PRO A 167 -15.87 2.93 9.69
C PRO A 167 -15.99 1.50 10.23
N GLU A 168 -16.89 0.73 9.62
CA GLU A 168 -16.99 -0.72 9.82
C GLU A 168 -15.61 -1.39 9.60
N PRO A 169 -15.24 -2.40 10.42
CA PRO A 169 -13.96 -3.08 10.32
C PRO A 169 -13.79 -3.69 8.93
N THR A 170 -12.89 -3.10 8.15
CA THR A 170 -12.70 -3.46 6.74
C THR A 170 -12.07 -4.85 6.65
N LYS A 171 -12.81 -5.81 6.08
CA LYS A 171 -12.32 -7.17 5.81
C LYS A 171 -11.15 -7.14 4.82
N LEU A 172 -10.11 -7.89 5.14
CA LEU A 172 -8.90 -8.11 4.35
C LEU A 172 -9.24 -8.38 2.86
N GLY A 173 -8.66 -7.59 1.95
CA GLY A 173 -8.58 -7.92 0.52
C GLY A 173 -9.51 -7.18 -0.46
N ALA A 174 -10.33 -6.23 -0.02
CA ALA A 174 -11.02 -5.35 -0.97
C ALA A 174 -10.08 -4.22 -1.43
N PRO A 175 -9.93 -3.95 -2.74
CA PRO A 175 -9.41 -2.67 -3.19
C PRO A 175 -10.28 -1.60 -2.54
N LYS A 176 -9.67 -0.70 -1.77
CA LYS A 176 -10.35 0.54 -1.38
C LYS A 176 -10.94 1.11 -2.69
N PRO A 177 -12.26 1.37 -2.77
CA PRO A 177 -12.80 2.09 -3.93
C PRO A 177 -11.89 3.28 -4.14
N ALA A 178 -11.29 3.41 -5.32
CA ALA A 178 -10.45 4.55 -5.63
C ALA A 178 -11.23 5.77 -5.18
N ASP A 179 -10.72 6.49 -4.18
CA ASP A 179 -11.34 7.72 -3.72
C ASP A 179 -11.56 8.53 -5.01
N LYS A 180 -12.82 8.92 -5.30
CA LYS A 180 -13.14 9.81 -6.42
C LYS A 180 -12.05 10.87 -6.43
N PRO A 181 -11.34 11.13 -7.55
CA PRO A 181 -10.13 11.94 -7.54
C PRO A 181 -10.36 13.19 -6.72
N SER A 182 -9.84 13.15 -5.49
CA SER A 182 -9.97 14.23 -4.52
C SER A 182 -9.39 15.45 -5.22
N ALA A 183 -10.20 16.50 -5.32
CA ALA A 183 -9.96 17.74 -6.04
C ALA A 183 -8.52 17.88 -6.57
N VAL A 184 -8.37 17.83 -7.90
CA VAL A 184 -7.10 18.02 -8.59
C VAL A 184 -6.32 19.19 -7.96
N GLY A 185 -5.22 18.82 -7.30
CA GLY A 185 -3.92 19.44 -7.51
C GLY A 185 -3.67 20.81 -6.90
N LYS A 186 -3.79 20.97 -5.58
CA LYS A 186 -3.07 22.03 -4.86
C LYS A 186 -2.46 21.54 -3.56
N LEU A 187 -1.21 21.95 -3.33
CA LEU A 187 -0.52 21.79 -2.06
C LEU A 187 -1.20 22.65 -0.98
N HIS A 188 -1.14 22.21 0.27
CA HIS A 188 -1.45 23.04 1.41
C HIS A 188 -0.60 24.32 1.36
N ALA A 189 -1.17 25.47 1.72
CA ALA A 189 -0.53 26.77 1.51
C ALA A 189 0.85 26.88 2.18
N ASP A 190 1.00 26.35 3.40
CA ASP A 190 2.30 26.34 4.08
C ASP A 190 3.30 25.34 3.48
N VAL A 191 2.81 24.23 2.92
CA VAL A 191 3.66 23.27 2.21
C VAL A 191 4.14 23.87 0.90
N GLU A 192 3.29 24.63 0.21
CA GLU A 192 3.70 25.38 -0.99
C GLU A 192 4.75 26.44 -0.66
N LYS A 193 4.57 27.21 0.42
CA LYS A 193 5.60 28.16 0.88
C LYS A 193 6.92 27.47 1.19
N TYR A 194 6.87 26.33 1.87
CA TYR A 194 8.06 25.52 2.15
C TYR A 194 8.71 25.02 0.86
N ARG A 195 7.93 24.52 -0.10
CA ARG A 195 8.44 24.11 -1.42
C ARG A 195 9.15 25.24 -2.15
N GLN A 196 8.60 26.45 -2.13
CA GLN A 196 9.21 27.61 -2.76
C GLN A 196 10.53 28.00 -2.09
N ALA A 197 10.60 27.92 -0.75
CA ALA A 197 11.84 28.15 -0.02
C ALA A 197 12.92 27.12 -0.37
N LEU A 198 12.54 25.84 -0.55
CA LEU A 198 13.47 24.80 -1.01
C LEU A 198 14.01 25.10 -2.42
N LEU A 199 13.13 25.44 -3.37
CA LEU A 199 13.54 25.79 -4.73
C LEU A 199 14.46 27.01 -4.77
N ALA A 200 14.22 28.01 -3.92
CA ALA A 200 15.07 29.19 -3.83
C ALA A 200 16.45 28.88 -3.21
N ALA A 201 16.53 27.91 -2.31
CA ALA A 201 17.76 27.48 -1.65
C ALA A 201 18.63 26.53 -2.51
N GLU A 202 18.06 25.93 -3.55
CA GLU A 202 18.73 24.96 -4.43
C GLU A 202 19.69 25.59 -5.45
N THR A 203 20.65 26.39 -4.97
CA THR A 203 21.84 26.71 -5.77
C THR A 203 22.75 25.48 -5.82
N GLY A 204 22.66 24.70 -6.91
CA GLY A 204 23.62 23.65 -7.24
C GLY A 204 23.17 22.21 -6.95
N ARG A 205 22.05 21.77 -7.56
CA ARG A 205 21.76 20.33 -7.74
C ARG A 205 22.87 19.68 -8.58
N GLY A 206 24.00 19.37 -7.96
CA GLY A 206 25.11 18.69 -8.61
C GLY A 206 24.69 17.29 -9.06
N ARG A 207 25.44 16.72 -10.00
CA ARG A 207 25.40 15.27 -10.24
C ARG A 207 26.06 14.55 -9.07
N LEU A 208 25.37 14.47 -7.94
CA LEU A 208 25.79 13.60 -6.85
C LEU A 208 25.66 12.14 -7.30
N PRO A 209 26.59 11.25 -6.91
CA PRO A 209 26.47 9.83 -7.17
C PRO A 209 25.15 9.30 -6.58
N ASP A 210 24.29 8.78 -7.44
CA ASP A 210 22.99 8.18 -7.10
C ASP A 210 23.00 6.67 -7.39
N ASP A 211 21.93 5.99 -6.99
CA ASP A 211 21.75 4.57 -7.24
C ASP A 211 20.28 4.20 -7.53
N ASN A 212 20.07 3.05 -8.16
CA ASN A 212 18.76 2.58 -8.55
C ASN A 212 17.97 1.95 -7.38
N SER A 213 18.61 1.63 -6.26
CA SER A 213 17.93 1.14 -5.05
C SER A 213 17.16 2.27 -4.36
N ASN A 214 17.82 3.40 -4.07
CA ASN A 214 17.19 4.59 -3.52
C ASN A 214 16.23 5.23 -4.52
N THR A 215 16.59 5.22 -5.81
CA THR A 215 15.69 5.71 -6.86
C THR A 215 14.39 4.88 -6.91
N GLN A 216 14.42 3.57 -6.65
CA GLN A 216 13.21 2.76 -6.51
C GLN A 216 12.27 3.32 -5.43
N PHE A 217 12.80 3.70 -4.26
CA PHE A 217 12.01 4.32 -3.20
C PHE A 217 11.52 5.72 -3.59
N GLY A 218 12.38 6.54 -4.18
CA GLY A 218 11.99 7.85 -4.72
C GLY A 218 10.80 7.75 -5.68
N VAL A 219 10.83 6.79 -6.61
CA VAL A 219 9.73 6.49 -7.54
C VAL A 219 8.44 6.13 -6.79
N LEU A 220 8.50 5.22 -5.81
CA LEU A 220 7.32 4.83 -5.02
C LEU A 220 6.72 6.01 -4.25
N GLY A 221 7.56 6.79 -3.58
CA GLY A 221 7.14 7.94 -2.78
C GLY A 221 6.54 9.05 -3.63
N VAL A 222 7.20 9.41 -4.73
CA VAL A 222 6.71 10.41 -5.69
C VAL A 222 5.41 9.94 -6.34
N TRP A 223 5.31 8.66 -6.72
CA TRP A 223 4.07 8.11 -7.28
C TRP A 223 2.90 8.18 -6.30
N ALA A 224 3.12 7.81 -5.03
CA ALA A 224 2.09 7.90 -3.99
C ALA A 224 1.69 9.35 -3.70
N ALA A 225 2.66 10.28 -3.66
CA ALA A 225 2.44 11.70 -3.42
C ALA A 225 1.49 12.36 -4.45
N ARG A 226 1.38 11.81 -5.67
CA ARG A 226 0.42 12.25 -6.70
C ARG A 226 -1.00 12.35 -6.18
N LYS A 227 -1.44 11.32 -5.44
CA LYS A 227 -2.80 11.22 -4.88
C LYS A 227 -3.15 12.42 -3.98
N HIS A 228 -2.12 13.05 -3.42
CA HIS A 228 -2.23 14.16 -2.48
C HIS A 228 -2.02 15.52 -3.14
N GLY A 229 -1.87 15.60 -4.47
CA GLY A 229 -1.76 16.87 -5.21
C GLY A 229 -0.35 17.48 -5.23
N VAL A 230 0.68 16.68 -4.96
CA VAL A 230 2.09 17.11 -5.12
C VAL A 230 2.43 17.22 -6.62
N PRO A 231 3.13 18.29 -7.07
CA PRO A 231 3.41 18.54 -8.49
C PRO A 231 4.60 17.71 -8.98
N VAL A 232 4.39 16.41 -9.17
CA VAL A 232 5.48 15.46 -9.41
C VAL A 232 5.88 15.26 -10.87
N GLU A 233 5.13 15.81 -11.82
CA GLU A 233 5.32 15.51 -13.25
C GLU A 233 6.77 15.75 -13.74
N PRO A 234 7.46 16.85 -13.36
CA PRO A 234 8.86 17.04 -13.74
C PRO A 234 9.79 15.95 -13.21
N ALA A 235 9.52 15.42 -12.00
CA ALA A 235 10.33 14.36 -11.43
C ALA A 235 10.11 13.02 -12.15
N LEU A 236 8.87 12.73 -12.56
CA LEU A 236 8.52 11.54 -13.32
C LEU A 236 9.11 11.60 -14.75
N ASP A 237 9.22 12.78 -15.36
CA ASP A 237 9.92 12.96 -16.64
C ASP A 237 11.41 12.63 -16.53
N LEU A 238 12.06 13.04 -15.42
CA LEU A 238 13.47 12.70 -15.16
C LEU A 238 13.65 11.19 -14.89
N ILE A 239 12.71 10.56 -14.17
CA ILE A 239 12.70 9.10 -13.94
C ILE A 239 12.63 8.34 -15.28
N GLU A 240 11.71 8.72 -16.16
CA GLU A 240 11.58 8.10 -17.49
C GLU A 240 12.88 8.23 -18.28
N LYS A 241 13.40 9.46 -18.39
CA LYS A 241 14.65 9.72 -19.10
C LYS A 241 15.82 8.90 -18.54
N ARG A 242 15.94 8.82 -17.21
CA ARG A 242 16.99 8.05 -16.54
C ARG A 242 16.96 6.59 -16.92
N PHE A 243 15.83 5.93 -16.72
CA PHE A 243 15.75 4.48 -16.89
C PHE A 243 15.82 4.07 -18.35
N LEU A 244 15.38 4.91 -19.29
CA LEU A 244 15.65 4.69 -20.72
C LEU A 244 17.14 4.78 -21.07
N LEU A 245 17.89 5.69 -20.43
CA LEU A 245 19.33 5.88 -20.70
C LEU A 245 20.21 4.83 -20.03
N GLN A 246 19.80 4.29 -18.88
CA GLN A 246 20.61 3.38 -18.07
C GLN A 246 20.46 1.90 -18.43
N GLN A 247 19.45 1.51 -19.20
CA GLN A 247 19.24 0.11 -19.54
C GLN A 247 20.46 -0.41 -20.34
N THR A 248 21.01 -1.54 -19.88
CA THR A 248 22.18 -2.17 -20.51
C THR A 248 21.77 -2.99 -21.74
N ALA A 249 22.75 -3.42 -22.54
CA ALA A 249 22.52 -4.28 -23.69
C ALA A 249 21.91 -5.65 -23.32
N SER A 250 22.12 -6.13 -22.09
CA SER A 250 21.49 -7.35 -21.57
C SER A 250 20.02 -7.14 -21.16
N GLY A 251 19.52 -5.91 -21.22
CA GLY A 251 18.16 -5.53 -20.82
C GLY A 251 18.02 -5.25 -19.33
N GLY A 252 19.05 -5.52 -18.51
CA GLY A 252 19.06 -5.22 -17.08
C GLY A 252 19.47 -3.78 -16.76
N TRP A 253 19.22 -3.36 -15.52
CA TRP A 253 19.67 -2.07 -15.00
C TRP A 253 20.79 -2.22 -13.97
N PRO A 254 21.86 -1.41 -14.05
CA PRO A 254 22.96 -1.46 -13.09
C PRO A 254 22.53 -0.88 -11.74
N TYR A 255 23.36 -1.07 -10.71
CA TYR A 255 23.14 -0.43 -9.41
C TYR A 255 23.28 1.09 -9.46
N SER A 256 24.31 1.61 -10.14
CA SER A 256 24.59 3.04 -10.29
C SER A 256 25.20 3.33 -11.66
N GLY A 257 25.36 4.63 -11.97
CA GLY A 257 26.01 5.11 -13.19
C GLY A 257 25.03 5.52 -14.30
N LEU A 258 25.31 6.65 -14.97
CA LEU A 258 24.39 7.24 -15.96
C LEU A 258 24.44 6.58 -17.33
N LEU A 259 25.54 5.87 -17.62
CA LEU A 259 25.87 5.28 -18.91
C LEU A 259 26.45 3.90 -18.64
N GLY A 260 25.85 2.86 -19.22
CA GLY A 260 26.37 1.48 -19.34
C GLY A 260 27.33 1.03 -18.24
N GLY A 261 26.79 0.47 -17.16
CA GLY A 261 27.56 -0.20 -16.11
C GLY A 261 27.68 -1.72 -16.33
N ALA A 262 28.16 -2.42 -15.30
CA ALA A 262 28.08 -3.89 -15.21
C ALA A 262 26.66 -4.40 -15.49
N ASP A 263 26.53 -5.67 -15.89
CA ASP A 263 25.23 -6.30 -16.10
C ASP A 263 24.27 -6.02 -14.93
N GLY A 264 23.02 -5.75 -15.28
CA GLY A 264 22.02 -5.43 -14.27
C GLY A 264 21.76 -6.59 -13.30
N SER A 265 21.27 -6.27 -12.11
CA SER A 265 20.79 -7.29 -11.17
C SER A 265 19.26 -7.43 -11.23
N PRO A 266 18.67 -8.55 -10.77
CA PRO A 266 17.22 -8.69 -10.71
C PRO A 266 16.54 -7.55 -9.95
N SER A 267 17.06 -7.16 -8.78
CA SER A 267 16.49 -6.08 -7.98
C SER A 267 16.55 -4.72 -8.68
N MET A 268 17.67 -4.40 -9.34
CA MET A 268 17.79 -3.14 -10.07
C MET A 268 16.96 -3.14 -11.35
N THR A 269 16.75 -4.31 -11.96
CA THR A 269 15.83 -4.49 -13.08
C THR A 269 14.38 -4.26 -12.64
N CYS A 270 13.99 -4.72 -11.44
CA CYS A 270 12.71 -4.34 -10.85
C CYS A 270 12.57 -2.83 -10.67
N ALA A 271 13.63 -2.15 -10.20
CA ALA A 271 13.62 -0.68 -10.07
C ALA A 271 13.41 0.01 -11.43
N GLY A 272 14.12 -0.43 -12.47
CA GLY A 272 13.98 0.07 -13.84
C GLY A 272 12.57 -0.13 -14.40
N LEU A 273 12.02 -1.34 -14.24
CA LEU A 273 10.65 -1.65 -14.67
C LEU A 273 9.60 -0.85 -13.92
N LEU A 274 9.75 -0.66 -12.60
CA LEU A 274 8.86 0.20 -11.80
C LEU A 274 8.93 1.65 -12.27
N GLY A 275 10.14 2.17 -12.55
CA GLY A 275 10.32 3.50 -13.11
C GLY A 275 9.57 3.68 -14.44
N LEU A 276 9.78 2.76 -15.39
CA LEU A 276 9.10 2.79 -16.69
C LEU A 276 7.59 2.56 -16.60
N ALA A 277 7.11 1.78 -15.64
CA ALA A 277 5.69 1.60 -15.40
C ALA A 277 4.98 2.93 -15.09
N THR A 278 5.66 3.87 -14.42
CA THR A 278 5.09 5.21 -14.20
C THR A 278 4.86 5.98 -15.52
N ALA A 279 5.78 5.87 -16.48
CA ALA A 279 5.65 6.48 -17.80
C ALA A 279 4.51 5.85 -18.61
N ILE A 280 4.39 4.52 -18.57
CA ILE A 280 3.28 3.79 -19.20
C ILE A 280 1.95 4.26 -18.62
N ALA A 281 1.82 4.27 -17.29
CA ALA A 281 0.60 4.70 -16.63
C ALA A 281 0.21 6.14 -17.00
N ARG A 282 1.17 7.08 -16.99
CA ARG A 282 0.94 8.49 -17.41
C ARG A 282 0.50 8.61 -18.87
N ARG A 283 1.05 7.79 -19.77
CA ARG A 283 0.64 7.75 -21.18
C ARG A 283 -0.79 7.25 -21.34
N GLU A 284 -1.15 6.17 -20.64
CA GLU A 284 -2.51 5.64 -20.67
C GLU A 284 -3.52 6.62 -20.03
N GLU A 285 -3.16 7.30 -18.93
CA GLU A 285 -3.96 8.39 -18.35
C GLU A 285 -4.23 9.51 -19.39
N LYS A 286 -3.21 9.91 -20.17
CA LYS A 286 -3.37 10.93 -21.23
C LYS A 286 -4.31 10.45 -22.34
N LYS A 287 -4.17 9.21 -22.79
CA LYS A 287 -5.05 8.61 -23.81
C LYS A 287 -6.50 8.54 -23.33
N GLN A 288 -6.72 8.10 -22.09
CA GLN A 288 -8.06 8.05 -21.48
C GLN A 288 -8.70 9.44 -21.42
N LYS A 289 -7.95 10.46 -20.97
CA LYS A 289 -8.43 11.86 -20.95
C LYS A 289 -8.78 12.37 -22.35
N ALA A 290 -7.93 12.11 -23.35
CA ALA A 290 -8.20 12.50 -24.73
C ALA A 290 -9.46 11.82 -25.30
N ALA A 291 -9.67 10.53 -24.98
CA ALA A 291 -10.86 9.79 -25.37
C ALA A 291 -12.16 10.31 -24.72
N LEU A 292 -12.07 10.90 -23.52
CA LEU A 292 -13.19 11.56 -22.85
C LEU A 292 -13.52 12.93 -23.49
N VAL A 293 -12.52 13.68 -23.91
CA VAL A 293 -12.70 14.99 -24.59
C VAL A 293 -13.23 14.82 -26.02
N GLY A 294 -12.90 13.71 -26.69
CA GLY A 294 -13.33 13.42 -28.06
C GLY A 294 -14.75 12.84 -28.22
N LYS A 295 -15.53 12.70 -27.13
CA LYS A 295 -16.93 12.25 -27.19
C LYS A 295 -17.88 13.44 -27.04
N PRO A 296 -18.82 13.69 -27.98
CA PRO A 296 -19.90 14.65 -27.72
C PRO A 296 -20.70 14.18 -26.50
N GLU A 297 -21.10 15.11 -25.63
CA GLU A 297 -21.94 14.82 -24.46
C GLU A 297 -23.14 13.97 -24.90
N ALA A 298 -23.12 12.70 -24.54
CA ALA A 298 -24.30 11.87 -24.68
C ALA A 298 -25.33 12.42 -23.68
N LYS A 299 -26.40 13.05 -24.20
CA LYS A 299 -27.61 13.32 -23.40
C LYS A 299 -27.94 12.06 -22.61
N GLU A 300 -28.02 12.18 -21.29
CA GLU A 300 -28.34 11.08 -20.40
C GLU A 300 -29.57 10.31 -20.93
N PRO A 301 -29.43 9.02 -21.30
CA PRO A 301 -30.60 8.21 -21.58
C PRO A 301 -31.34 8.01 -20.25
N LYS A 302 -32.66 8.20 -20.27
CA LYS A 302 -33.55 7.86 -19.13
C LYS A 302 -33.21 6.46 -18.61
N PRO A 303 -33.19 6.26 -17.28
CA PRO A 303 -32.78 4.99 -16.70
C PRO A 303 -33.76 3.88 -17.11
N ALA A 304 -33.27 2.95 -17.92
CA ALA A 304 -33.92 1.68 -18.14
C ALA A 304 -33.63 0.73 -16.96
N PRO A 305 -34.55 -0.17 -16.59
CA PRO A 305 -34.37 -1.06 -15.46
C PRO A 305 -33.15 -1.97 -15.65
N THR A 306 -32.24 -1.92 -14.69
CA THR A 306 -30.99 -2.69 -14.64
C THR A 306 -31.28 -4.19 -14.54
N LYS A 307 -30.92 -4.94 -15.59
CA LYS A 307 -30.63 -6.38 -15.45
C LYS A 307 -29.16 -6.55 -15.08
N PRO A 308 -28.79 -7.52 -14.21
CA PRO A 308 -27.39 -7.73 -13.83
C PRO A 308 -26.59 -8.21 -15.05
N VAL A 309 -25.59 -7.43 -15.45
CA VAL A 309 -24.56 -7.87 -16.40
C VAL A 309 -23.48 -8.55 -15.58
N VAL A 310 -23.35 -9.87 -15.77
CA VAL A 310 -22.26 -10.67 -15.22
C VAL A 310 -21.14 -10.60 -16.27
N SER A 311 -20.05 -9.88 -16.01
CA SER A 311 -18.88 -9.86 -16.89
C SER A 311 -18.12 -11.18 -16.72
N ALA A 312 -17.98 -11.95 -17.80
CA ALA A 312 -17.48 -13.32 -17.80
C ALA A 312 -15.99 -13.47 -18.14
N ASP A 313 -15.20 -12.39 -18.21
CA ASP A 313 -13.79 -12.48 -18.60
C ASP A 313 -12.87 -12.08 -17.44
N VAL A 314 -12.48 -13.05 -16.63
CA VAL A 314 -11.42 -12.90 -15.62
C VAL A 314 -10.46 -14.08 -15.75
N ASP A 315 -9.18 -13.80 -16.01
CA ASP A 315 -8.12 -14.80 -16.07
C ASP A 315 -7.85 -15.35 -14.66
N PRO A 316 -8.12 -16.64 -14.39
CA PRO A 316 -7.89 -17.24 -13.08
C PRO A 316 -6.41 -17.37 -12.69
N ASN A 317 -5.46 -17.06 -13.60
CA ASN A 317 -4.01 -17.08 -13.34
C ASN A 317 -3.39 -15.69 -13.19
N ASP A 318 -4.18 -14.62 -13.08
CA ASP A 318 -3.64 -13.30 -12.79
C ASP A 318 -2.98 -13.31 -11.39
N PRO A 319 -1.65 -13.07 -11.29
CA PRO A 319 -0.91 -13.10 -10.03
C PRO A 319 -1.34 -11.99 -9.05
N PHE A 320 -2.19 -11.06 -9.48
CA PHE A 320 -2.80 -10.00 -8.68
C PHE A 320 -4.30 -10.22 -8.42
N TYR A 321 -4.87 -11.35 -8.86
CA TYR A 321 -6.28 -11.67 -8.64
C TYR A 321 -6.55 -12.10 -7.19
N ASN A 322 -7.44 -11.37 -6.53
CA ASN A 322 -7.99 -11.74 -5.22
C ASN A 322 -9.48 -12.08 -5.39
N PRO A 323 -9.87 -13.37 -5.42
CA PRO A 323 -11.25 -13.74 -5.66
C PRO A 323 -12.19 -13.22 -4.56
N PRO A 324 -13.39 -12.74 -4.90
CA PRO A 324 -14.36 -12.32 -3.90
C PRO A 324 -14.75 -13.50 -2.99
N LYS A 325 -14.86 -13.24 -1.68
CA LYS A 325 -15.27 -14.26 -0.69
C LYS A 325 -16.61 -14.86 -1.09
N MET A 326 -16.67 -16.19 -1.23
CA MET A 326 -17.94 -16.89 -1.41
C MET A 326 -18.85 -16.63 -0.21
N PRO A 327 -20.16 -16.42 -0.42
CA PRO A 327 -21.12 -16.27 0.67
C PRO A 327 -21.08 -17.51 1.58
N GLU A 328 -21.08 -17.31 2.89
CA GLU A 328 -21.25 -18.43 3.83
C GLU A 328 -22.57 -19.15 3.53
N PRO A 329 -22.59 -20.50 3.56
CA PRO A 329 -23.82 -21.24 3.38
C PRO A 329 -24.78 -20.90 4.52
N ALA A 330 -26.01 -20.50 4.15
CA ALA A 330 -27.03 -20.11 5.10
C ALA A 330 -27.23 -21.18 6.20
N PRO A 331 -27.41 -20.78 7.47
CA PRO A 331 -27.62 -21.74 8.55
C PRO A 331 -28.86 -22.58 8.26
N ARG A 332 -28.69 -23.91 8.32
CA ARG A 332 -29.77 -24.88 8.11
C ARG A 332 -30.89 -24.59 9.11
N ARG A 333 -32.08 -24.26 8.61
CA ARG A 333 -33.28 -24.13 9.43
C ARG A 333 -33.53 -25.44 10.17
N SER A 334 -33.60 -25.38 11.50
CA SER A 334 -34.08 -26.49 12.32
C SER A 334 -35.53 -26.83 11.96
N PRO A 335 -35.93 -28.12 12.00
CA PRO A 335 -37.31 -28.50 11.69
C PRO A 335 -38.27 -27.87 12.69
N ARG A 336 -39.26 -27.11 12.20
CA ARG A 336 -40.37 -26.59 13.01
C ARG A 336 -41.06 -27.74 13.75
N SER A 337 -41.16 -27.64 15.07
CA SER A 337 -42.02 -28.49 15.89
C SER A 337 -43.49 -28.27 15.48
N ARG A 338 -44.23 -29.37 15.26
CA ARG A 338 -45.66 -29.35 14.96
C ARG A 338 -46.45 -28.85 16.18
N PRO A 339 -47.47 -27.99 16.03
CA PRO A 339 -48.26 -27.53 17.15
C PRO A 339 -49.20 -28.63 17.67
N HIS A 340 -49.29 -28.70 18.99
CA HIS A 340 -50.06 -29.62 19.79
C HIS A 340 -51.58 -29.38 19.57
N ARG A 341 -52.32 -30.41 19.14
CA ARG A 341 -53.79 -30.32 18.95
C ARG A 341 -54.47 -30.49 20.31
N SER A 342 -55.04 -29.42 20.84
CA SER A 342 -55.90 -29.43 22.02
C SER A 342 -57.23 -30.13 21.70
N ARG A 343 -57.59 -31.12 22.51
CA ARG A 343 -58.83 -31.89 22.39
C ARG A 343 -59.90 -31.25 23.29
N ILE A 344 -60.79 -30.47 22.69
CA ILE A 344 -61.96 -29.90 23.38
C ILE A 344 -63.07 -30.96 23.44
N ARG A 345 -63.64 -31.09 24.65
CA ARG A 345 -64.73 -32.00 25.05
C ARG A 345 -66.06 -31.62 24.39
N GLY A 346 -66.84 -32.63 24.00
CA GLY A 346 -68.29 -32.52 23.76
C GLY A 346 -69.04 -33.63 24.50
N ARG A 347 -69.97 -33.25 25.38
CA ARG A 347 -71.07 -34.08 25.92
C ARG A 347 -72.06 -34.38 24.76
N SER A 348 -72.84 -35.47 24.70
CA SER A 348 -73.97 -35.89 25.57
C SER A 348 -74.45 -37.32 25.17
N ILE A 349 -74.66 -38.29 26.09
CA ILE A 349 -75.95 -38.80 26.69
C ILE A 349 -76.75 -39.79 25.75
N PRO A 350 -77.46 -40.89 26.20
CA PRO A 350 -77.20 -41.95 27.20
C PRO A 350 -77.74 -43.39 26.80
N ALA A 351 -77.67 -44.35 27.75
CA ALA A 351 -78.52 -45.57 27.93
C ALA A 351 -78.36 -46.73 26.90
N THR A 352 -78.48 -48.03 27.20
CA THR A 352 -79.17 -48.85 28.22
C THR A 352 -78.47 -50.22 28.41
N ARG A 353 -78.68 -50.79 29.61
CA ARG A 353 -78.36 -52.16 30.13
C ARG A 353 -79.25 -53.27 29.48
N PRO A 354 -79.16 -54.59 29.80
CA PRO A 354 -78.78 -55.28 31.05
C PRO A 354 -77.30 -55.62 31.22
#